data_AF-A0A527RIW2-F1
#
_entry.id   AF-A0A527RIW2-F1
#
_cell.length_a   1.000
_cell.length_b   1.000
_cell.length_c   1.000
_cell.angle_alpha   90.00
_cell.angle_beta   90.00
_cell.angle_gamma   90.00
#
_symmetry.space_group_name_H-M   'P 1'
#
loop_
_entity.id
_entity.type
_entity.pdbx_description
1 polymer ?
#
loop_
_entity_poly.entity_id
_entity_poly.type
_entity_poly.pdbx_seq_one_letter_code
_entity_poly.pdbx_strand_id
1 'polypeptide(L)' 'MIAAGIVGCGTVKEKTAPCKRPANLTSYAADPRQDCGRMASINGDPSAAFAAIDAMLAE' A
#
# COMPACT_ATOMS: atom_id res chain seq x y z
N MET A 1 -21.19 -32.16 -15.47
CA MET A 1 -21.29 -31.42 -14.20
C MET A 1 -19.96 -31.56 -13.47
N ILE A 2 -19.05 -30.60 -13.62
CA ILE A 2 -17.74 -30.64 -12.93
C ILE A 2 -17.90 -29.86 -11.63
N ALA A 3 -17.92 -30.58 -10.51
CA ALA A 3 -17.94 -29.98 -9.19
C ALA A 3 -16.52 -29.51 -8.82
N ALA A 4 -16.22 -28.23 -9.07
CA ALA A 4 -15.02 -27.59 -8.54
C ALA A 4 -15.27 -27.26 -7.06
N GLY A 5 -14.74 -28.10 -6.17
CA GLY A 5 -14.75 -27.84 -4.74
C GLY A 5 -13.86 -26.63 -4.43
N ILE A 6 -14.45 -25.53 -3.97
CA ILE A 6 -13.72 -24.38 -3.43
C ILE A 6 -13.20 -24.78 -2.05
N VAL A 7 -12.10 -25.53 -2.00
CA VAL A 7 -11.38 -25.75 -0.74
C VAL A 7 -10.54 -24.50 -0.47
N GLY A 8 -11.20 -23.43 -0.04
CA GLY A 8 -10.53 -22.27 0.53
C GLY A 8 -10.16 -22.59 1.98
N CYS A 9 -8.88 -22.46 2.34
CA CYS A 9 -8.43 -22.52 3.73
C CYS A 9 -8.91 -21.24 4.46
N GLY A 10 -10.18 -21.21 4.81
CA GLY A 10 -10.84 -20.12 5.52
C GLY A 10 -10.80 -20.35 7.03
N THR A 11 -9.62 -20.50 7.63
CA THR A 11 -9.53 -20.36 9.09
C THR A 11 -9.62 -18.88 9.42
N VAL A 12 -10.60 -18.49 10.25
CA VAL A 12 -10.62 -17.14 10.87
C VAL A 12 -9.36 -17.03 11.72
N LYS A 13 -8.30 -16.47 11.14
CA LYS A 13 -7.11 -16.07 11.89
C LYS A 13 -7.59 -15.02 12.87
N GLU A 14 -7.39 -15.27 14.17
CA GLU A 14 -7.66 -14.31 15.22
C GLU A 14 -7.24 -12.91 14.73
N LYS A 15 -8.16 -11.94 14.80
CA LYS A 15 -7.88 -10.53 14.43
C LYS A 15 -6.99 -9.84 15.47
N THR A 16 -6.05 -10.56 16.06
CA THR A 16 -4.85 -9.93 16.60
C THR A 16 -3.87 -9.94 15.43
N ALA A 17 -3.61 -8.76 14.87
CA ALA A 17 -2.42 -8.63 14.02
C ALA A 17 -1.27 -9.31 14.78
N PRO A 18 -0.49 -10.22 14.15
CA PRO A 18 0.52 -10.97 14.87
C PRO A 18 1.40 -9.98 15.64
N CYS A 19 1.28 -9.98 16.97
CA CYS A 19 2.04 -9.06 17.84
C CYS A 19 3.55 -9.23 17.62
N LYS A 20 3.94 -10.35 17.02
CA LYS A 20 5.29 -10.66 16.60
C LYS A 20 5.47 -10.30 15.12
N ARG A 21 6.22 -9.22 14.90
CA ARG A 21 6.64 -8.74 13.58
C ARG A 21 7.45 -9.84 12.85
N PRO A 22 6.98 -10.34 11.68
CA PRO A 22 7.73 -11.32 10.90
C PRO A 22 9.07 -10.75 10.45
N ALA A 23 10.18 -11.42 10.79
CA ALA A 23 11.52 -10.96 10.42
C ALA A 23 11.82 -11.08 8.91
N ASN A 24 11.02 -11.85 8.19
CA ASN A 24 11.24 -12.23 6.79
C ASN A 24 10.34 -11.49 5.78
N LEU A 25 9.52 -10.53 6.23
CA LEU A 25 8.80 -9.66 5.29
C LEU A 25 9.65 -8.45 4.93
N THR A 26 9.81 -8.21 3.63
CA THR A 26 10.61 -7.12 3.06
C THR A 26 10.13 -5.74 3.49
N SER A 27 8.84 -5.59 3.81
CA SER A 27 8.25 -4.39 4.41
C SER A 27 8.83 -4.01 5.77
N TYR A 28 9.60 -4.91 6.38
CA TYR A 28 10.25 -4.69 7.67
C TYR A 28 11.77 -4.70 7.61
N ALA A 29 12.37 -4.87 6.42
CA ALA A 29 13.79 -4.64 6.24
C ALA A 29 14.13 -3.20 6.63
N ALA A 30 15.36 -2.97 7.09
CA ALA A 30 15.84 -1.61 7.29
C ALA A 30 15.66 -0.83 5.99
N ASP A 31 15.04 0.34 6.06
CA ASP A 31 14.88 1.20 4.90
C ASP A 31 16.29 1.61 4.42
N PRO A 32 16.72 1.21 3.21
CA PRO A 32 18.04 1.57 2.73
C PRO A 32 18.13 3.06 2.37
N ARG A 33 17.00 3.77 2.35
CA ARG A 33 16.96 5.20 2.08
C ARG A 33 17.47 5.97 3.30
N GLN A 34 18.15 7.09 3.03
CA GLN A 34 18.50 8.07 4.06
C GLN A 34 17.22 8.67 4.68
N ASP A 35 17.37 9.36 5.80
CA ASP A 35 16.28 10.11 6.40
C ASP A 35 15.60 10.99 5.34
N CYS A 36 14.27 10.93 5.25
CA CYS A 36 13.46 11.52 4.19
C CYS A 36 13.43 13.07 4.21
N GLY A 37 14.28 13.69 5.03
CA GLY A 37 14.33 15.12 5.24
C GLY A 37 13.05 15.66 5.87
N ARG A 38 12.93 16.99 5.92
CA ARG A 38 11.71 17.63 6.39
C ARG A 38 10.57 17.33 5.41
N MET A 39 9.42 16.92 5.94
CA MET A 39 8.18 16.82 5.18
C MET A 39 7.87 18.13 4.46
N ALA A 40 7.62 18.07 3.16
CA ALA A 40 7.27 19.21 2.32
C ALA A 40 5.91 19.00 1.64
N SER A 41 5.18 20.09 1.42
CA SER A 41 3.98 20.06 0.59
C SER A 41 4.39 19.95 -0.89
N ILE A 42 3.98 18.88 -1.56
CA ILE A 42 4.30 18.64 -2.98
C ILE A 42 3.31 19.36 -3.92
N ASN A 43 2.10 19.68 -3.43
CA ASN A 43 1.06 20.39 -4.18
C ASN A 43 0.69 21.69 -3.43
N GLY A 44 1.61 22.66 -3.44
CA GLY A 44 1.41 23.95 -2.78
C GLY A 44 0.24 24.77 -3.36
N ASP A 45 -0.06 24.55 -4.64
CA ASP A 45 -1.25 25.05 -5.31
C ASP A 45 -2.15 23.86 -5.72
N PRO A 46 -3.22 23.60 -4.97
CA PRO A 46 -4.17 22.54 -5.29
C PRO A 46 -4.82 22.71 -6.66
N SER A 47 -5.06 23.95 -7.11
CA SER A 47 -5.77 24.22 -8.36
C SER A 47 -4.93 23.83 -9.58
N ALA A 48 -3.65 24.20 -9.58
CA ALA A 48 -2.70 23.75 -10.59
C ALA A 48 -2.52 22.23 -10.61
N ALA A 49 -2.49 21.59 -9.44
CA ALA A 49 -2.36 20.14 -9.34
C ALA A 49 -3.56 19.41 -9.96
N PHE A 50 -4.79 19.87 -9.68
CA PHE A 50 -5.99 19.26 -10.28
C PHE A 50 -6.06 19.50 -11.80
N ALA A 51 -5.73 20.70 -12.27
CA ALA A 51 -5.69 20.98 -13.71
C ALA A 51 -4.71 20.06 -14.46
N ALA A 52 -3.56 19.73 -13.86
CA ALA A 52 -2.61 18.78 -14.45
C ALA A 52 -3.15 17.35 -14.51
N ILE A 53 -3.88 16.90 -13.49
CA ILE A 53 -4.55 15.59 -13.49
C ILE A 53 -5.61 15.53 -14.58
N ASP A 54 -6.42 16.57 -14.71
CA ASP A 54 -7.46 16.64 -15.75
C ASP A 54 -6.85 16.59 -17.16
N ALA A 55 -5.70 17.25 -17.37
CA ALA A 55 -4.98 17.19 -18.64
C ALA A 55 -4.49 15.78 -18.98
N MET A 56 -4.00 15.00 -18.00
CA MET A 56 -3.58 13.61 -18.21
C MET A 56 -4.73 12.66 -18.55
N LEU A 57 -5.95 12.98 -18.14
CA LEU A 57 -7.14 12.18 -18.44
C LEU A 57 -7.76 12.51 -19.81
N ALA A 58 -7.34 13.60 -20.43
CA ALA A 58 -7.82 14.05 -21.74
C ALA A 58 -7.00 13.49 -22.92
N GLU A 59 -5.88 12.81 -22.65
CA GLU A 59 -5.08 12.04 -23.62
C GLU A 59 -5.56 10.58 -23.72
#